data_AF-A0A7S1K5V4-F1
#
_entry.id   AF-A0A7S1K5V4-F1
#
_cell.length_a   1.000
_cell.length_b   1.000
_cell.length_c   1.000
_cell.angle_alpha   90.00
_cell.angle_beta   90.00
_cell.angle_gamma   90.00
#
_symmetry.space_group_name_H-M   'P 1'
#
loop_
_entity.id
_entity.type
_entity.pdbx_description
1 polymer ?
#
loop_
_entity_poly.entity_id
_entity_poly.type
_entity_poly.pdbx_seq_one_letter_code
_entity_poly.pdbx_strand_id
1 'polypeptide(L)'
;GISMGAASDGRLNELAAFMERARSRGCDADLPTVELAWEMLREEGDSFTVSDFARLVHDDASTAEAAYGAFLTLHSDMGKVFFRPTRDGHFEARDPSVVDVAREAFARRQHEQQEARQFAQWVADKLAGGER
;
A
#
# COMPACT_ATOMS: atom_id res chain seq x y z
N GLY A 1 1.94 29.90 -31.34
CA GLY A 1 2.31 29.20 -30.10
C GLY A 1 1.32 28.09 -29.90
N ILE A 2 1.78 26.84 -29.92
CA ILE A 2 0.90 25.68 -29.74
C ILE A 2 0.56 25.56 -28.26
N SER A 3 -0.74 25.51 -27.97
CA SER A 3 -1.33 25.38 -26.64
C SER A 3 -0.83 24.10 -25.98
N MET A 4 0.08 24.25 -25.01
CA MET A 4 0.65 23.13 -24.23
C MET A 4 -0.21 22.76 -23.00
N GLY A 5 -1.22 23.58 -22.65
CA GLY A 5 -2.02 23.39 -21.44
C GLY A 5 -3.11 22.31 -21.54
N ALA A 6 -3.81 22.20 -22.67
CA ALA A 6 -4.92 21.26 -22.79
C ALA A 6 -4.49 19.77 -22.82
N ALA A 7 -3.25 19.49 -23.27
CA ALA A 7 -2.71 18.14 -23.38
C ALA A 7 -2.09 17.61 -22.08
N SER A 8 -1.74 18.47 -21.11
CA SER A 8 -1.33 18.02 -19.77
C SER A 8 -2.53 17.63 -18.92
N ASP A 9 -3.62 18.41 -19.01
CA ASP A 9 -4.80 18.20 -18.18
C ASP A 9 -5.53 16.90 -18.53
N GLY A 10 -5.58 16.53 -19.82
CA GLY A 10 -6.13 15.24 -20.25
C GLY A 10 -5.35 14.04 -19.71
N ARG A 11 -4.01 14.10 -19.71
CA ARG A 11 -3.15 13.02 -19.21
C ARG A 11 -3.21 12.86 -17.69
N LEU A 12 -3.37 13.95 -16.95
CA LEU A 12 -3.55 13.91 -15.50
C LEU A 12 -4.90 13.28 -15.12
N ASN A 13 -5.96 13.59 -15.88
CA ASN A 13 -7.28 12.97 -15.67
C ASN A 13 -7.26 11.47 -15.99
N GLU A 14 -6.58 11.06 -17.07
CA GLU A 14 -6.39 9.65 -17.41
C GLU A 14 -5.59 8.89 -16.36
N LEU A 15 -4.53 9.50 -15.82
CA LEU A 15 -3.72 8.95 -14.74
C LEU A 15 -4.53 8.79 -13.45
N ALA A 16 -5.30 9.80 -13.06
CA ALA A 16 -6.18 9.74 -11.89
C ALA A 16 -7.22 8.63 -12.05
N ALA A 17 -7.83 8.53 -13.24
CA ALA A 17 -8.79 7.47 -13.53
C ALA A 17 -8.14 6.07 -13.52
N PHE A 18 -6.90 5.94 -13.99
CA PHE A 18 -6.14 4.68 -13.88
C PHE A 18 -5.88 4.32 -12.41
N MET A 19 -5.37 5.25 -11.61
CA MET A 19 -5.08 5.02 -10.19
C MET A 19 -6.32 4.60 -9.40
N GLU A 20 -7.46 5.23 -9.69
CA GLU A 20 -8.73 4.91 -9.06
C GLU A 20 -9.22 3.51 -9.45
N ARG A 21 -9.16 3.17 -10.75
CA ARG A 21 -9.52 1.82 -11.22
C ARG A 21 -8.64 0.75 -10.59
N ALA A 22 -7.33 0.99 -10.52
CA ALA A 22 -6.40 0.05 -9.92
C ALA A 22 -6.72 -0.17 -8.42
N ARG A 23 -6.96 0.89 -7.66
CA ARG A 23 -7.42 0.79 -6.25
C ARG A 23 -8.75 0.04 -6.12
N SER A 24 -9.74 0.36 -6.96
CA SER A 24 -11.07 -0.27 -6.88
C SER A 24 -11.05 -1.77 -7.15
N ARG A 25 -10.04 -2.25 -7.86
CA ARG A 25 -9.87 -3.67 -8.21
C ARG A 25 -9.10 -4.45 -7.15
N GLY A 26 -8.63 -3.79 -6.09
CA GLY A 26 -7.81 -4.43 -5.04
C GLY A 26 -6.49 -4.93 -5.60
N CYS A 27 -5.78 -4.09 -6.35
CA CYS A 27 -4.48 -4.45 -6.92
C CYS A 27 -3.36 -4.50 -5.87
N ASP A 28 -3.63 -4.11 -4.62
CA ASP A 28 -2.71 -4.29 -3.50
C ASP A 28 -2.67 -5.74 -3.03
N ALA A 29 -1.47 -6.23 -2.69
CA ALA A 29 -1.30 -7.57 -2.15
C ALA A 29 -1.83 -7.65 -0.72
N ASP A 30 -2.47 -8.77 -0.38
CA ASP A 30 -2.96 -9.07 0.96
C ASP A 30 -1.83 -9.48 1.92
N LEU A 31 -2.12 -9.52 3.22
CA LEU A 31 -1.12 -9.81 4.24
C LEU A 31 -0.42 -11.18 4.03
N PRO A 32 -1.13 -12.30 3.79
CA PRO A 32 -0.48 -13.59 3.55
C PRO A 32 0.48 -13.57 2.34
N THR A 33 0.09 -12.92 1.25
CA THR A 33 0.95 -12.79 0.06
C THR A 33 2.20 -11.97 0.37
N VAL A 34 2.04 -10.87 1.12
CA VAL A 34 3.15 -10.01 1.56
C VAL A 34 4.11 -10.75 2.49
N GLU A 35 3.59 -11.55 3.43
CA GLU A 35 4.40 -12.36 4.33
C GLU A 35 5.22 -13.40 3.57
N LEU A 36 4.60 -14.10 2.61
CA LEU A 36 5.31 -15.06 1.78
C LEU A 36 6.41 -14.38 0.95
N ALA A 37 6.12 -13.23 0.33
CA ALA A 37 7.11 -12.48 -0.43
C ALA A 37 8.28 -12.01 0.47
N TRP A 38 8.00 -11.59 1.71
CA TRP A 38 9.04 -11.23 2.67
C TRP A 38 9.95 -12.41 3.04
N GLU A 39 9.36 -13.58 3.27
CA GLU A 39 10.08 -14.82 3.56
C GLU A 39 11.01 -15.24 2.41
N MET A 40 10.57 -15.08 1.16
CA MET A 40 11.40 -15.36 -0.01
C MET A 40 12.54 -14.34 -0.17
N LEU A 41 12.21 -13.04 -0.09
CA LEU A 41 13.18 -11.97 -0.33
C LEU A 41 14.27 -11.90 0.75
N ARG A 42 13.95 -12.26 2.01
CA ARG A 42 14.98 -12.29 3.07
C ARG A 42 15.98 -13.43 2.88
N GLU A 43 15.58 -14.54 2.28
CA GLU A 43 16.47 -15.67 2.02
C GLU A 43 17.46 -15.37 0.89
N GLU A 44 17.03 -14.58 -0.11
CA GLU A 44 17.90 -14.09 -1.18
C GLU A 44 18.93 -13.07 -0.66
N GLY A 45 18.56 -12.24 0.33
CA GLY A 45 19.46 -11.29 0.98
C GLY A 45 19.81 -10.05 0.16
N ASP A 46 19.27 -9.93 -1.05
CA ASP A 46 19.52 -8.83 -1.98
C ASP A 46 18.46 -7.72 -1.88
N SER A 47 18.86 -6.51 -2.26
CA SER A 47 17.91 -5.40 -2.43
C SER A 47 17.06 -5.62 -3.69
N PHE A 48 15.77 -5.31 -3.63
CA PHE A 48 14.81 -5.56 -4.70
C PHE A 48 14.08 -4.29 -5.14
N THR A 49 13.57 -4.26 -6.38
CA THR A 49 12.76 -3.15 -6.90
C THR A 49 11.26 -3.42 -6.75
N VAL A 50 10.44 -2.39 -6.96
CA VAL A 50 8.97 -2.55 -7.05
C VAL A 50 8.58 -3.59 -8.10
N SER A 51 9.29 -3.65 -9.24
CA SER A 51 9.02 -4.62 -10.30
C SER A 51 9.37 -6.04 -9.88
N ASP A 52 10.44 -6.23 -9.09
CA ASP A 52 10.79 -7.55 -8.57
C ASP A 52 9.73 -8.02 -7.57
N PHE A 53 9.29 -7.13 -6.68
CA PHE A 53 8.19 -7.42 -5.76
C PHE A 53 6.88 -7.76 -6.49
N ALA A 54 6.54 -7.02 -7.55
CA ALA A 54 5.34 -7.27 -8.36
C ALA A 54 5.32 -8.70 -8.94
N ARG A 55 6.48 -9.24 -9.33
CA ARG A 55 6.59 -10.63 -9.83
C ARG A 55 6.34 -11.69 -8.75
N LEU A 56 6.48 -11.34 -7.48
CA LEU A 56 6.23 -12.24 -6.36
C LEU A 56 4.78 -12.23 -5.91
N VAL A 57 4.12 -11.08 -6.01
CA VAL A 57 2.77 -10.87 -5.42
C VAL A 57 1.65 -10.80 -6.44
N HIS A 58 1.96 -10.78 -7.74
CA HIS A 58 0.98 -10.79 -8.82
C HIS A 58 1.28 -11.85 -9.87
N ASP A 59 0.25 -12.58 -10.28
CA ASP A 59 0.34 -13.60 -11.33
C ASP A 59 0.80 -13.03 -12.68
N ASP A 60 0.36 -11.81 -13.01
CA ASP A 60 0.78 -11.07 -14.21
C ASP A 60 1.41 -9.72 -13.85
N ALA A 61 2.69 -9.77 -13.53
CA ALA A 61 3.51 -8.60 -13.23
C ALA A 61 3.85 -7.73 -14.45
N SER A 62 3.41 -8.09 -15.66
CA SER A 62 3.66 -7.29 -16.87
C SER A 62 2.71 -6.09 -17.00
N THR A 63 1.67 -6.03 -16.17
CA THR A 63 0.66 -4.98 -16.19
C THR A 63 1.08 -3.74 -15.39
N ALA A 64 0.63 -2.57 -15.84
CA ALA A 64 0.84 -1.33 -15.10
C ALA A 64 0.11 -1.34 -13.75
N GLU A 65 -1.04 -2.00 -13.69
CA GLU A 65 -1.82 -2.21 -12.47
C GLU A 65 -1.05 -3.03 -11.44
N ALA A 66 -0.36 -4.11 -11.84
CA ALA A 66 0.47 -4.90 -10.93
C ALA A 66 1.65 -4.09 -10.38
N ALA A 67 2.34 -3.32 -11.23
CA ALA A 67 3.43 -2.45 -10.78
C ALA A 67 2.94 -1.37 -9.79
N TYR A 68 1.76 -0.79 -10.05
CA TYR A 68 1.15 0.19 -9.16
C TYR A 68 0.64 -0.44 -7.85
N GLY A 69 0.08 -1.65 -7.91
CA GLY A 69 -0.31 -2.44 -6.75
C GLY A 69 0.85 -2.75 -5.82
N ALA A 70 1.94 -3.31 -6.37
CA ALA A 70 3.20 -3.51 -5.68
C ALA A 70 3.74 -2.22 -5.05
N PHE A 71 3.69 -1.10 -5.78
CA PHE A 71 4.08 0.20 -5.27
C PHE A 71 3.23 0.60 -4.04
N LEU A 72 1.90 0.49 -4.13
CA LEU A 72 1.00 0.80 -3.03
C LEU A 72 1.26 -0.09 -1.81
N THR A 73 1.43 -1.40 -2.02
CA THR A 73 1.72 -2.35 -0.94
C THR A 73 3.01 -1.99 -0.21
N LEU A 74 4.12 -1.77 -0.92
CA LEU A 74 5.42 -1.44 -0.32
C LEU A 74 5.39 -0.11 0.48
N HIS A 75 4.57 0.84 0.06
CA HIS A 75 4.44 2.15 0.71
C HIS A 75 3.31 2.20 1.77
N SER A 76 2.51 1.16 1.87
CA SER A 76 1.47 1.03 2.90
C SER A 76 2.07 0.85 4.30
N ASP A 77 1.27 1.04 5.33
CA ASP A 77 1.72 0.78 6.70
C ASP A 77 2.03 -0.71 6.93
N MET A 78 1.34 -1.60 6.22
CA MET A 78 1.64 -3.03 6.23
C MET A 78 2.98 -3.32 5.55
N GLY A 79 3.25 -2.76 4.36
CA GLY A 79 4.53 -2.95 3.66
C GLY A 79 5.73 -2.49 4.49
N LYS A 80 5.58 -1.38 5.24
CA LYS A 80 6.61 -0.86 6.16
C LYS A 80 6.92 -1.78 7.33
N VAL A 81 6.05 -2.73 7.66
CA VAL A 81 6.32 -3.77 8.68
C VAL A 81 7.39 -4.72 8.19
N PHE A 82 7.34 -5.09 6.91
CA PHE A 82 8.18 -6.15 6.32
C PHE A 82 9.38 -5.61 5.55
N PHE A 83 9.28 -4.41 4.99
CA PHE A 83 10.29 -3.87 4.07
C PHE A 83 10.78 -2.49 4.51
N ARG A 84 11.99 -2.14 4.08
CA ARG A 84 12.55 -0.80 4.25
C ARG A 84 13.04 -0.24 2.92
N PRO A 85 12.80 1.05 2.60
CA PRO A 85 13.38 1.66 1.42
C PRO A 85 14.88 1.92 1.63
N THR A 86 15.63 1.83 0.54
CA THR A 86 17.04 2.19 0.42
C THR A 86 17.18 3.54 -0.30
N ARG A 87 18.39 4.09 -0.39
CA ARG A 87 18.62 5.41 -1.01
C ARG A 87 18.34 5.45 -2.51
N ASP A 88 18.41 4.31 -3.19
CA ASP A 88 18.38 4.24 -4.66
C ASP A 88 17.00 3.87 -5.21
N GLY A 89 15.95 3.93 -4.38
CA GLY A 89 14.59 3.52 -4.75
C GLY A 89 14.37 2.00 -4.74
N HIS A 90 15.34 1.24 -4.23
CA HIS A 90 15.21 -0.18 -3.93
C HIS A 90 14.67 -0.40 -2.52
N PHE A 91 14.31 -1.64 -2.21
CA PHE A 91 13.82 -2.07 -0.92
C PHE A 91 14.64 -3.25 -0.40
N GLU A 92 14.62 -3.45 0.90
CA GLU A 92 15.21 -4.62 1.56
C GLU A 92 14.18 -5.23 2.50
N ALA A 93 14.20 -6.56 2.59
CA ALA A 93 13.45 -7.29 3.61
C ALA A 93 14.04 -6.97 5.00
N ARG A 94 13.17 -6.72 5.98
CA ARG A 94 13.57 -6.49 7.36
C ARG A 94 13.91 -7.80 8.05
N ASP A 95 14.81 -7.72 9.03
CA ASP A 95 15.11 -8.84 9.90
C ASP A 95 13.87 -9.33 10.68
N PRO A 96 13.74 -10.65 10.95
CA PRO A 96 12.60 -11.21 11.67
C PRO A 96 12.33 -10.53 13.02
N SER A 97 13.39 -10.24 13.79
CA SER A 97 13.27 -9.57 15.09
C SER A 97 12.68 -8.16 14.99
N VAL A 98 12.90 -7.46 13.88
CA VAL A 98 12.31 -6.14 13.61
C VAL A 98 10.87 -6.27 13.15
N VAL A 99 10.57 -7.29 12.33
CA VAL A 99 9.20 -7.57 11.85
C VAL A 99 8.27 -7.91 13.01
N ASP A 100 8.71 -8.74 13.97
CA ASP A 100 7.88 -9.13 15.12
C ASP A 100 7.47 -7.91 15.96
N VAL A 101 8.41 -7.02 16.26
CA VAL A 101 8.13 -5.77 16.99
C VAL A 101 7.23 -4.84 16.16
N ALA A 102 7.47 -4.74 14.86
CA ALA A 102 6.68 -3.89 13.97
C ALA A 102 5.24 -4.41 13.79
N ARG A 103 5.03 -5.74 13.80
CA ARG A 103 3.71 -6.38 13.76
C ARG A 103 2.88 -6.02 14.98
N GLU A 104 3.46 -6.11 16.17
CA GLU A 104 2.77 -5.72 17.41
C GLU A 104 2.40 -4.23 17.41
N ALA A 105 3.30 -3.36 16.93
CA ALA A 105 3.02 -1.94 16.79
C ALA A 105 1.90 -1.68 15.75
N PHE A 106 1.91 -2.40 14.63
CA PHE A 106 0.89 -2.31 13.59
C PHE A 106 -0.49 -2.75 14.11
N ALA A 107 -0.56 -3.89 14.79
CA ALA A 107 -1.81 -4.41 15.37
C ALA A 107 -2.41 -3.43 16.39
N ARG A 108 -1.58 -2.83 17.26
CA ARG A 108 -2.03 -1.80 18.21
C ARG A 108 -2.60 -0.57 17.51
N ARG A 109 -1.92 -0.07 16.48
CA ARG A 109 -2.42 1.09 15.70
C ARG A 109 -3.74 0.79 15.00
N GLN A 110 -3.90 -0.42 14.45
CA GLN A 110 -5.17 -0.83 13.82
C GLN A 110 -6.31 -0.84 14.85
N HIS A 111 -6.05 -1.35 16.05
CA HIS A 111 -7.02 -1.34 17.15
C HIS A 111 -7.41 0.08 17.55
N GLU A 112 -6.42 0.95 17.80
CA GLU A 112 -6.66 2.37 18.15
C GLU A 112 -7.45 3.12 17.06
N GLN A 113 -7.15 2.88 15.78
CA GLN A 113 -7.91 3.45 14.67
C GLN A 113 -9.35 2.92 14.62
N GLN A 114 -9.56 1.65 14.92
CA GLN A 114 -10.89 1.05 14.96
C GLN A 114 -11.73 1.67 16.09
N GLU A 115 -11.17 1.82 17.30
CA GLU A 115 -11.82 2.49 18.41
C GLU A 115 -12.16 3.94 18.08
N ALA A 116 -11.23 4.68 17.47
CA ALA A 116 -11.46 6.06 17.04
C ALA A 116 -12.60 6.17 16.01
N ARG A 117 -12.69 5.23 15.05
CA ARG A 117 -13.78 5.18 14.06
C ARG A 117 -15.12 4.88 14.72
N GLN A 118 -15.16 3.94 15.66
CA GLN A 118 -16.38 3.62 16.41
C GLN A 118 -16.85 4.81 17.24
N PHE A 119 -15.93 5.53 17.89
CA PHE A 119 -16.24 6.74 18.63
C PHE A 119 -16.76 7.85 17.71
N ALA A 120 -16.11 8.09 16.57
CA ALA A 120 -16.56 9.08 15.59
C ALA A 120 -17.96 8.77 15.04
N GLN A 121 -18.25 7.49 14.76
CA GLN A 121 -19.59 7.05 14.36
C GLN A 121 -20.61 7.31 15.46
N TRP A 122 -20.29 6.96 16.71
CA TRP A 122 -21.17 7.22 17.85
C TRP A 122 -21.46 8.71 18.04
N VAL A 123 -20.46 9.59 17.88
CA VAL A 123 -20.66 11.05 17.92
C VAL A 123 -21.58 11.51 16.79
N ALA A 124 -21.35 11.03 15.56
CA ALA A 124 -22.18 11.37 14.41
C ALA A 124 -23.65 10.97 14.62
N ASP A 125 -23.89 9.76 15.14
CA ASP A 125 -25.24 9.27 15.45
C ASP A 125 -25.94 10.11 16.53
N LYS A 126 -25.19 10.55 17.56
CA LYS A 126 -25.71 11.42 18.62
C LYS A 126 -26.02 12.83 18.14
N LEU A 127 -25.21 13.39 17.24
CA LEU A 127 -25.47 14.69 16.63
C LEU A 127 -26.64 14.63 15.63
N ALA A 128 -26.77 13.54 14.88
CA ALA A 128 -27.87 13.34 13.92
C ALA A 128 -29.22 13.03 14.60
N GLY A 129 -29.21 12.49 15.83
CA GLY A 129 -30.40 12.18 16.62
C GLY A 129 -30.72 13.17 17.74
N GLY A 130 -30.00 14.31 17.82
CA GLY A 130 -30.11 15.31 18.87
C GLY A 130 -31.21 16.36 18.68
N GLU A 131 -32.37 15.98 18.15
CA GLU A 131 -33.62 16.77 18.19
C GLU A 131 -34.81 15.82 18.35
N ARG A 132 -35.06 15.34 19.58
CA ARG A 132 -36.39 14.92 20.04
C ARG A 132 -36.55 15.19 21.53
#